data_AF-A0A926DDS4-F1
#
_entry.id   AF-A0A926DDS4-F1
#
_cell.length_a   1.000
_cell.length_b   1.000
_cell.length_c   1.000
_cell.angle_alpha   90.00
_cell.angle_beta   90.00
_cell.angle_gamma   90.00
#
_symmetry.space_group_name_H-M   'P 1'
#
loop_
_entity.id
_entity.type
_entity.pdbx_description
1 polymer ?
#
loop_
_entity_poly.entity_id
_entity_poly.type
_entity_poly.pdbx_seq_one_letter_code
_entity_poly.pdbx_strand_id
1 'polypeptide(L)' 'MLIPKSDGPICDSCMYFRLHYVKLGNSFGETGDGHCVYPRLKLRRRFTKACEHYVPREKDEKKATP' A
#
# COMPACT_ATOMS: atom_id res chain seq x y z
N MET A 1 -7.31 -14.48 4.49
CA MET A 1 -7.56 -13.14 5.05
C MET A 1 -8.56 -12.45 4.14
N LEU A 2 -9.75 -12.12 4.65
CA LEU A 2 -10.77 -11.41 3.86
C LEU A 2 -10.34 -9.95 3.76
N ILE A 3 -10.02 -9.47 2.55
CA ILE A 3 -9.80 -8.04 2.30
C ILE A 3 -11.18 -7.40 2.45
N PRO A 4 -11.43 -6.55 3.45
CA PRO A 4 -12.70 -5.85 3.54
C PRO A 4 -12.85 -4.98 2.29
N LYS A 5 -13.94 -5.22 1.54
CA LYS A 5 -14.36 -4.31 0.46
C LYS A 5 -14.51 -2.93 1.10
N SER A 6 -13.63 -2.02 0.72
CA SER A 6 -13.67 -0.62 1.14
C SER A 6 -14.43 0.13 0.05
N ASP A 7 -15.46 0.90 0.43
CA ASP A 7 -16.27 1.73 -0.48
C ASP A 7 -15.52 2.96 -1.04
N GLY A 8 -14.17 2.94 -1.05
CA GLY A 8 -13.35 4.08 -1.44
C GLY A 8 -11.86 3.72 -1.58
N PRO A 9 -11.01 4.67 -1.99
CA PRO A 9 -9.59 4.42 -2.21
C PRO A 9 -8.90 3.97 -0.90
N ILE A 10 -7.95 3.06 -1.04
CA ILE A 10 -7.15 2.54 0.08
C ILE A 10 -5.72 3.07 0.00
N CYS A 11 -4.99 2.96 1.11
CA CYS A 11 -3.60 3.40 1.17
C CYS A 11 -2.73 2.69 0.12
N ASP A 12 -2.96 1.40 -0.14
CA ASP A 12 -2.20 0.63 -1.13
C ASP A 12 -2.21 1.25 -2.54
N SER A 13 -3.33 1.86 -2.93
CA SER A 13 -3.48 2.50 -4.24
C SER A 13 -2.95 3.93 -4.30
N CYS A 14 -2.36 4.45 -3.21
CA CYS A 14 -1.85 5.81 -3.13
C CYS A 14 -0.36 5.89 -3.56
N MET A 15 -0.01 6.93 -4.31
CA MET A 15 1.36 7.25 -4.72
C MET A 15 2.28 7.50 -3.50
N TYR A 16 1.74 8.10 -2.44
CA TYR A 16 2.52 8.47 -1.24
C TYR A 16 2.67 7.35 -0.22
N PHE A 17 1.89 6.27 -0.33
CA PHE A 17 2.00 5.15 0.59
C PHE A 17 3.25 4.31 0.28
N ARG A 18 3.89 3.83 1.34
CA ARG A 18 5.04 2.92 1.30
C ARG A 18 4.75 1.77 2.26
N LEU A 19 4.56 0.60 1.68
CA LEU A 19 4.41 -0.64 2.43
C LEU A 19 5.74 -1.01 3.09
N HIS A 20 5.69 -1.53 4.31
CA HIS A 20 6.88 -2.08 4.94
C HIS A 20 7.11 -3.52 4.48
N TYR A 21 8.37 -3.88 4.39
CA TYR A 21 8.81 -5.22 4.05
C TYR A 21 9.74 -5.72 5.15
N VAL A 22 9.64 -7.00 5.48
CA VAL A 22 10.54 -7.68 6.41
C VAL A 22 11.38 -8.70 5.65
N LYS A 23 12.65 -8.84 6.02
CA LYS A 23 13.53 -9.85 5.44
C LYS A 23 13.14 -11.24 5.96
N LEU A 24 12.83 -12.16 5.06
CA LEU A 24 12.49 -13.56 5.34
C LEU A 24 13.52 -14.47 4.66
N GLY A 25 14.66 -14.70 5.32
CA GLY A 25 15.77 -15.43 4.74
C GLY A 25 16.33 -14.72 3.50
N ASN A 26 16.12 -15.31 2.32
CA ASN A 26 16.59 -14.81 1.02
C ASN A 26 15.52 -13.99 0.28
N SER A 27 14.34 -13.79 0.85
CA SER A 27 13.26 -12.99 0.26
C SER A 27 12.83 -11.84 1.18
N PHE A 28 11.97 -10.97 0.66
CA PHE A 28 11.30 -9.93 1.43
C PHE A 28 9.80 -10.22 1.44
N GLY A 29 9.22 -10.27 2.64
CA GLY A 29 7.79 -10.42 2.84
C GLY A 29 7.13 -9.06 3.05
N GLU A 30 6.01 -8.84 2.37
CA GLU A 30 5.12 -7.71 2.64
C GLU A 30 4.55 -7.80 4.06
N THR A 31 4.54 -6.69 4.78
CA THR A 31 3.77 -6.59 6.03
C THR A 31 2.39 -5.97 5.73
N GLY A 32 1.47 -6.04 6.70
CA GLY A 32 0.19 -5.31 6.60
C GLY A 32 0.32 -3.81 6.87
N ASP A 33 1.49 -3.37 7.33
CA ASP A 33 1.76 -2.04 7.85
C ASP A 33 2.63 -1.24 6.89
N GLY A 34 2.52 0.08 6.98
CA GLY A 34 3.29 1.00 6.16
C GLY A 34 3.09 2.44 6.64
N HIS A 35 3.50 3.38 5.81
CA HIS A 35 3.39 4.80 6.11
C HIS A 35 3.11 5.63 4.87
N CYS A 36 2.50 6.80 5.05
CA CYS A 36 2.41 7.81 4.00
C CYS A 36 3.62 8.73 4.10
N VAL A 37 4.41 8.83 3.03
CA VAL A 37 5.57 9.73 2.95
C VAL A 37 5.13 11.19 3.00
N TYR A 38 3.95 11.50 2.44
CA TYR A 38 3.27 12.78 2.57
C TYR A 38 1.88 12.55 3.18
N PRO A 39 1.49 13.24 4.26
CA PRO A 39 2.21 14.28 5.01
C PRO A 39 3.13 13.73 6.13
N ARG A 40 3.71 12.53 5.96
CA ARG A 40 4.51 11.79 6.98
C ARG A 40 3.69 11.09 8.07
N LEU A 41 2.60 10.43 7.67
CA LEU A 41 1.79 9.59 8.58
C LEU A 41 2.48 8.23 8.79
N LYS A 42 3.06 8.01 9.97
CA LYS A 42 3.94 6.85 10.26
C LYS A 42 3.23 5.50 10.43
N LEU A 43 1.97 5.49 10.88
CA LEU A 43 1.22 4.27 11.21
C LEU A 43 0.01 4.15 10.30
N ARG A 44 0.16 3.43 9.18
CA ARG A 44 -0.91 3.14 8.23
C ARG A 44 -0.94 1.65 7.93
N ARG A 45 -2.10 1.16 7.53
CA ARG A 45 -2.28 -0.22 7.06
C ARG A 45 -2.64 -0.22 5.59
N ARG A 46 -2.19 -1.25 4.88
CA ARG A 46 -2.33 -1.38 3.44
C ARG A 46 -3.78 -1.22 2.96
N PHE A 47 -4.70 -1.93 3.60
CA PHE A 47 -6.11 -2.02 3.19
C PHE A 47 -7.05 -1.06 3.93
N THR A 48 -6.53 -0.04 4.61
CA THR A 48 -7.38 1.00 5.22
C THR A 48 -7.66 2.12 4.24
N LYS A 49 -8.81 2.78 4.41
CA LYS A 49 -9.23 3.96 3.64
C LYS A 49 -8.10 4.99 3.56
N ALA A 50 -7.81 5.49 2.38
CA ALA A 50 -6.78 6.50 2.15
C ALA A 50 -7.06 7.79 2.93
N CYS A 51 -6.01 8.57 3.21
CA CYS A 51 -6.14 9.89 3.82
C CYS A 51 -6.59 10.94 2.79
N GLU A 52 -6.88 12.15 3.25
CA GLU A 52 -7.29 13.28 2.40
C GLU A 52 -6.28 13.65 1.31
N HIS A 53 -4.99 13.38 1.53
CA HIS A 53 -3.92 13.59 0.54
C HIS A 53 -3.77 12.44 -0.46
N TYR A 54 -4.83 11.67 -0.72
CA TYR A 54 -4.80 10.56 -1.66
C TYR A 54 -4.45 11.07 -3.06
N VAL A 55 -3.41 10.46 -3.65
CA VAL A 55 -3.09 10.60 -5.06
C VAL A 55 -3.02 9.19 -5.64
N PRO A 56 -3.82 8.85 -6.66
CA PRO A 56 -3.79 7.53 -7.25
C PRO A 56 -2.40 7.23 -7.78
N ARG A 57 -1.88 6.04 -7.46
CA ARG A 57 -0.65 5.53 -8.07
C ARG A 57 -0.97 5.14 -9.51
N GLU A 58 -0.14 5.58 -10.45
CA GLU A 58 -0.18 5.05 -11.82
C GLU A 58 0.02 3.54 -11.75
N LYS A 59 -0.98 2.78 -12.19
CA LYS A 59 -0.81 1.35 -12.35
C LYS A 59 -0.03 1.18 -13.64
N ASP A 60 1.22 0.77 -13.54
CA ASP A 60 1.93 0.24 -14.69
C ASP A 60 1.16 -0.99 -15.18
N GLU A 61 0.35 -0.83 -16.23
CA GLU A 61 -0.19 -1.92 -17.03
C GLU A 61 0.96 -2.60 -17.80
N LYS A 62 1.91 -3.19 -17.08
CA LYS A 62 2.98 -4.00 -17.66
C LYS A 62 2.90 -5.42 -17.11
N LYS A 63 2.09 -6.18 -17.85
CA LYS A 63 2.13 -7.62 -18.15
C LYS A 63 2.51 -8.55 -17.01
N ALA A 64 1.53 -9.38 -16.63
CA ALA A 64 1.80 -10.76 -16.24
C ALA A 64 2.74 -11.37 -17.30
N THR A 65 3.98 -11.63 -16.91
CA THR A 65 4.88 -12.45 -17.71
C THR A 65 4.39 -13.91 -17.59
N PRO A 66 4.24 -14.64 -18.72
CA PRO A 66 3.79 -16.03 -18.72
C PRO A 66 4.72 -16.98 -17.98
#